data_AF-A0A4Y8PFQ4-F1
#
_entry.id   AF-A0A4Y8PFQ4-F1
#
_cell.length_a   1.000
_cell.length_b   1.000
_cell.length_c   1.000
_cell.angle_alpha   90.00
_cell.angle_beta   90.00
_cell.angle_gamma   90.00
#
_symmetry.space_group_name_H-M   'P 1'
#
loop_
_entity.id
_entity.type
_entity.pdbx_description
1 polymer ?
#
loop_
_entity_poly.entity_id
_entity_poly.type
_entity_poly.pdbx_seq_one_letter_code
_entity_poly.pdbx_strand_id
1 'polypeptide(L)'
;MVFFHIKLTGLKANRSKRSILHAKNNKKGLYHPNSNIFSRKVLFSWKVMTKVGIVIVLFKISFFENSFCKNLRANQKQYKSLASEKELLKAYKARGFLALYRNRNSEARKFFQMCYSLSPQDAKLCELLAIASLRENDRRGAIFWMHQAHLIGLARFYQMVKHPFECSNSLQNATCPLLNTSYPVVPLEIDGHFFAFLIDTGASTSIVDKKVAQAVGLKEGCPSELVLSNGKRIQGALSTLPILRIGSFAIKNVPAMLIEKLKPLSSGAPNSFHGVLGTDLLSRFNILIDYQTKKIVISKRAMEQGATFLSGSKLLAEIPFLFSPQGLLLLKGSLQSKEVFFIYDTGFGGYPLEFNQKYRNMFFGFSVPARSSLIFGPVAIKKISETFSQLPLTLEEREEIPIGGIIGNRLFSRYKVLLNFSKMVVQLYDQKN
;
A
#
# COMPACT_ATOMS: atom_id res chain seq x y z
N MET A 1 -5.81 6.17 -12.91
CA MET A 1 -5.44 5.11 -11.96
C MET A 1 -4.14 5.53 -11.31
N VAL A 2 -4.14 5.58 -10.00
CA VAL A 2 -3.25 6.47 -9.26
C VAL A 2 -2.75 5.75 -8.00
N PHE A 3 -1.89 4.76 -8.18
CA PHE A 3 -0.99 4.34 -7.11
C PHE A 3 0.25 5.19 -7.26
N PHE A 4 0.47 6.14 -6.36
CA PHE A 4 1.66 6.96 -6.39
C PHE A 4 2.74 6.29 -5.56
N HIS A 5 3.93 6.09 -6.11
CA HIS A 5 5.10 5.73 -5.33
C HIS A 5 6.28 6.60 -5.75
N ILE A 6 7.02 7.11 -4.77
CA ILE A 6 8.23 7.87 -5.03
C ILE A 6 9.38 6.89 -5.31
N LYS A 7 9.80 6.74 -6.57
CA LYS A 7 11.10 6.11 -6.86
C LYS A 7 12.14 7.21 -6.92
N LEU A 8 12.94 7.38 -5.86
CA LEU A 8 14.09 8.28 -5.91
C LEU A 8 15.19 7.62 -6.73
N THR A 9 15.48 8.19 -7.90
CA THR A 9 16.56 7.72 -8.76
C THR A 9 17.91 8.15 -8.17
N GLY A 10 18.72 7.18 -7.77
CA GLY A 10 20.16 7.37 -7.62
C GLY A 10 20.82 7.35 -9.01
N LEU A 11 21.54 8.43 -9.32
CA LEU A 11 22.62 8.60 -10.32
C LEU A 11 22.56 7.74 -11.60
N LYS A 12 22.48 8.42 -12.75
CA LYS A 12 22.84 7.87 -14.06
C LYS A 12 24.24 7.25 -13.99
N ALA A 13 24.34 5.93 -14.08
CA ALA A 13 25.61 5.30 -14.44
C ALA A 13 25.89 5.64 -15.91
N ASN A 14 26.89 6.48 -16.15
CA ASN A 14 27.50 6.63 -17.47
C ASN A 14 27.97 5.24 -17.94
N ARG A 15 27.23 4.61 -18.84
CA ARG A 15 27.75 3.47 -19.60
C ARG A 15 28.74 4.01 -20.60
N SER A 16 30.03 3.84 -20.31
CA SER A 16 31.08 4.00 -21.30
C SER A 16 30.84 3.02 -22.46
N LYS A 17 30.92 3.56 -23.68
CA LYS A 17 30.94 2.77 -24.91
C LYS A 17 32.14 1.82 -24.85
N ARG A 18 31.90 0.51 -24.94
CA ARG A 18 32.86 -0.43 -25.52
C ARG A 18 32.19 -1.14 -26.68
N SER A 19 32.58 -0.68 -27.86
CA SER A 19 32.58 -1.42 -29.11
C SER A 19 33.28 -2.78 -28.94
N ILE A 20 32.74 -3.84 -29.54
CA ILE A 20 33.49 -4.87 -30.27
C ILE A 20 32.51 -5.64 -31.18
N LEU A 21 32.70 -5.38 -32.48
CA LEU A 21 32.62 -6.21 -33.68
C LEU A 21 31.67 -7.42 -33.83
N HIS A 22 31.03 -7.39 -35.00
CA HIS A 22 30.39 -8.47 -35.75
C HIS A 22 31.24 -9.74 -35.93
N ALA A 23 30.57 -10.90 -35.91
CA ALA A 23 30.81 -11.99 -36.86
C ALA A 23 29.48 -12.69 -37.20
N LYS A 24 29.12 -12.63 -38.49
CA LYS A 24 28.06 -13.42 -39.14
C LYS A 24 28.66 -14.75 -39.62
N ASN A 25 27.81 -15.79 -39.63
CA ASN A 25 27.71 -16.94 -40.58
C ASN A 25 27.65 -18.30 -39.87
N ASN A 26 27.01 -19.36 -40.37
CA ASN A 26 25.85 -19.60 -41.25
C ASN A 26 25.71 -21.15 -41.34
N LYS A 27 24.49 -21.64 -41.60
CA LYS A 27 24.10 -22.96 -42.18
C LYS A 27 23.94 -24.24 -41.33
N LYS A 28 22.69 -24.77 -41.44
CA LYS A 28 22.21 -26.13 -41.86
C LYS A 28 22.84 -27.37 -41.17
N GLY A 29 22.15 -28.44 -40.78
CA GLY A 29 20.79 -28.99 -40.96
C GLY A 29 20.83 -30.52 -40.73
N LEU A 30 19.67 -31.17 -40.70
CA LEU A 30 19.36 -32.62 -40.84
C LEU A 30 18.92 -33.46 -39.62
N TYR A 31 17.94 -34.30 -39.94
CA TYR A 31 17.02 -35.15 -39.17
C TYR A 31 17.57 -36.59 -39.00
N HIS A 32 17.38 -37.19 -37.79
CA HIS A 32 16.93 -38.57 -37.40
C HIS A 32 17.41 -39.87 -38.13
N PRO A 33 17.18 -41.13 -37.61
CA PRO A 33 16.84 -41.66 -36.26
C PRO A 33 17.56 -43.00 -35.85
N ASN A 34 17.18 -43.52 -34.67
CA ASN A 34 17.14 -44.94 -34.21
C ASN A 34 18.42 -45.74 -33.86
N SER A 35 18.53 -46.13 -32.57
CA SER A 35 18.42 -47.55 -32.15
C SER A 35 18.20 -47.70 -30.63
N ASN A 36 17.17 -48.48 -30.29
CA ASN A 36 16.87 -49.07 -28.96
C ASN A 36 18.06 -49.96 -28.50
N ILE A 37 18.26 -50.45 -27.27
CA ILE A 37 17.39 -51.20 -26.35
C ILE A 37 18.22 -51.37 -25.04
N PHE A 38 17.65 -51.13 -23.85
CA PHE A 38 17.51 -52.11 -22.74
C PHE A 38 17.09 -51.49 -21.42
N SER A 39 16.24 -52.26 -20.76
CA SER A 39 15.41 -52.01 -19.60
C SER A 39 16.16 -51.91 -18.28
N ARG A 40 15.65 -51.06 -17.37
CA ARG A 40 15.46 -51.44 -15.96
C ARG A 40 14.40 -50.57 -15.28
N LYS A 41 13.57 -51.29 -14.53
CA LYS A 41 12.42 -50.87 -13.74
C LYS A 41 12.77 -49.89 -12.62
N VAL A 42 11.85 -48.96 -12.37
CA VAL A 42 11.33 -48.48 -11.07
C VAL A 42 12.36 -48.05 -10.01
N LEU A 43 12.44 -46.73 -9.80
CA LEU A 43 12.43 -46.10 -8.48
C LEU A 43 12.05 -44.61 -8.64
N PHE A 44 10.76 -44.33 -8.46
CA PHE A 44 10.20 -42.99 -8.36
C PHE A 44 10.81 -42.32 -7.11
N SER A 45 11.77 -41.42 -7.30
CA SER A 45 12.44 -40.75 -6.19
C SER A 45 11.54 -39.68 -5.57
N TRP A 46 10.96 -40.06 -4.44
CA TRP A 46 10.17 -39.29 -3.48
C TRP A 46 11.02 -38.20 -2.79
N LYS A 47 11.59 -37.24 -3.54
CA LYS A 47 12.49 -36.22 -2.95
C LYS A 47 12.29 -34.75 -3.38
N VAL A 48 11.18 -34.42 -4.05
CA VAL A 48 10.90 -33.01 -4.45
C VAL A 48 9.65 -32.40 -3.77
N MET A 49 8.93 -33.14 -2.93
CA MET A 49 7.70 -32.63 -2.26
C MET A 49 7.78 -32.41 -0.73
N THR A 50 8.97 -32.36 -0.13
CA THR A 50 9.11 -32.21 1.34
C THR A 50 9.90 -31.00 1.85
N LYS A 51 10.12 -29.95 1.04
CA LYS A 51 10.81 -28.71 1.50
C LYS A 51 10.00 -27.42 1.47
N VAL A 52 8.72 -27.47 1.13
CA VAL A 52 7.81 -26.29 1.22
C VAL A 52 6.77 -26.44 2.35
N GLY A 53 6.58 -27.65 2.90
CA GLY A 53 5.58 -27.94 3.94
C GLY A 53 6.00 -27.69 5.39
N ILE A 54 7.29 -27.58 5.70
CA ILE A 54 7.75 -27.58 7.11
C ILE A 54 7.64 -26.20 7.79
N VAL A 55 7.54 -25.10 7.03
CA VAL A 55 7.39 -23.75 7.62
C VAL A 55 5.92 -23.39 7.89
N ILE A 56 4.96 -24.08 7.24
CA ILE A 56 3.52 -23.83 7.42
C ILE A 56 2.91 -24.75 8.50
N VAL A 57 3.46 -25.95 8.70
CA VAL A 57 2.93 -26.89 9.72
C VAL A 57 3.35 -26.52 11.15
N LEU A 58 4.47 -25.82 11.34
CA LEU A 58 4.87 -25.32 12.68
C LEU A 58 4.16 -24.02 13.11
N PHE A 59 3.24 -23.48 12.30
CA PHE A 59 2.52 -22.22 12.61
C PHE A 59 1.01 -22.29 12.43
N LYS A 60 0.42 -23.48 12.60
CA LYS A 60 -1.01 -23.65 12.86
C LYS A 60 -1.20 -24.48 14.12
N ILE A 61 -1.27 -23.82 15.27
CA ILE A 61 -2.21 -24.03 16.38
C ILE A 61 -1.82 -23.05 17.51
N SER A 62 -2.85 -22.46 18.12
CA SER A 62 -2.86 -21.54 19.27
C SER A 62 -2.54 -20.07 18.99
N PHE A 63 -3.47 -19.48 18.25
CA PHE A 63 -3.93 -18.11 18.51
C PHE A 63 -4.96 -18.19 19.64
N PHE A 64 -4.55 -18.02 20.89
CA PHE A 64 -5.39 -17.58 22.02
C PHE A 64 -4.48 -16.99 23.10
N GLU A 65 -5.01 -16.01 23.82
CA GLU A 65 -4.31 -15.12 24.75
C GLU A 65 -3.56 -15.83 25.90
N ASN A 66 -2.67 -15.05 26.50
CA ASN A 66 -1.94 -15.26 27.76
C ASN A 66 -0.64 -16.09 27.74
N SER A 67 0.40 -15.44 28.28
CA SER A 67 1.67 -15.99 28.80
C SER A 67 2.91 -16.12 27.88
N PHE A 68 2.86 -15.83 26.58
CA PHE A 68 4.07 -15.99 25.74
C PHE A 68 5.18 -14.93 25.97
N CYS A 69 4.92 -13.88 26.77
CA CYS A 69 5.87 -12.78 26.98
C CYS A 69 6.86 -12.97 28.15
N LYS A 70 6.80 -14.05 28.94
CA LYS A 70 7.71 -14.18 30.10
C LYS A 70 9.11 -14.76 29.79
N ASN A 71 9.35 -15.39 28.63
CA ASN A 71 10.64 -16.06 28.35
C ASN A 71 11.24 -15.83 26.95
N LEU A 72 10.97 -14.69 26.32
CA LEU A 72 11.49 -14.35 24.98
C LEU A 72 13.03 -14.34 24.89
N ARG A 73 13.75 -13.89 25.94
CA ARG A 73 15.22 -13.83 25.92
C ARG A 73 15.90 -15.20 26.03
N ALA A 74 15.36 -16.10 26.84
CA ALA A 74 15.89 -17.46 26.98
C ALA A 74 15.65 -18.29 25.70
N ASN A 75 14.44 -18.21 25.15
CA ASN A 75 14.10 -18.87 23.89
C ASN A 75 14.91 -18.31 22.72
N GLN A 76 15.11 -16.98 22.63
CA GLN A 76 15.96 -16.40 21.58
C GLN A 76 17.42 -16.87 21.63
N LYS A 77 18.00 -17.09 22.81
CA LYS A 77 19.36 -17.64 22.93
C LYS A 77 19.43 -19.09 22.44
N GLN A 78 18.44 -19.90 22.79
CA GLN A 78 18.37 -21.32 22.40
C GLN A 78 18.06 -21.52 20.90
N TYR A 79 17.24 -20.65 20.28
CA TYR A 79 17.02 -20.69 18.83
C TYR A 79 18.21 -20.16 18.02
N LYS A 80 18.95 -19.18 18.57
CA LYS A 80 20.19 -18.69 17.94
C LYS A 80 21.30 -19.75 17.91
N SER A 81 21.35 -20.67 18.86
CA SER A 81 22.36 -21.74 18.91
C SER A 81 22.06 -22.92 17.97
N LEU A 82 20.89 -22.97 17.33
CA LEU A 82 20.45 -24.12 16.51
C LEU A 82 20.09 -23.77 15.07
N ALA A 83 19.72 -22.51 14.78
CA ALA A 83 19.33 -22.08 13.43
C ALA A 83 20.50 -21.42 12.69
N SER A 84 20.62 -21.67 11.39
CA SER A 84 21.58 -20.94 10.56
C SER A 84 21.21 -19.45 10.47
N GLU A 85 22.19 -18.57 10.25
CA GLU A 85 21.95 -17.13 10.08
C GLU A 85 20.91 -16.84 8.98
N LYS A 86 20.92 -17.64 7.90
CA LYS A 86 19.97 -17.54 6.79
C LYS A 86 18.53 -17.84 7.23
N GLU A 87 18.32 -18.81 8.11
CA GLU A 87 17.00 -19.15 8.64
C GLU A 87 16.49 -18.08 9.61
N LEU A 88 17.37 -17.57 10.47
CA LEU A 88 17.06 -16.45 11.36
C LEU A 88 16.68 -15.19 10.58
N LEU A 89 17.45 -14.85 9.54
CA LEU A 89 17.18 -13.72 8.67
C LEU A 89 15.79 -13.83 8.02
N LYS A 90 15.46 -15.01 7.47
CA LYS A 90 14.14 -15.27 6.86
C LYS A 90 13.01 -15.15 7.89
N ALA A 91 13.18 -15.69 9.09
CA ALA A 91 12.18 -15.64 10.14
C ALA A 91 11.94 -14.22 10.66
N TYR A 92 13.00 -13.45 10.91
CA TYR A 92 12.89 -12.05 11.34
C TYR A 92 12.27 -11.19 10.23
N LYS A 93 12.66 -11.39 8.97
CA LYS A 93 12.10 -10.64 7.83
C LYS A 93 10.59 -10.88 7.71
N ALA A 94 10.15 -12.13 7.80
CA ALA A 94 8.73 -12.48 7.76
C ALA A 94 7.93 -11.84 8.93
N ARG A 95 8.47 -11.88 10.15
CA ARG A 95 7.83 -11.23 11.32
C ARG A 95 7.79 -9.71 11.19
N GLY A 96 8.87 -9.10 10.70
CA GLY A 96 8.95 -7.67 10.44
C GLY A 96 7.92 -7.21 9.42
N PHE A 97 7.79 -7.92 8.30
CA PHE A 97 6.74 -7.65 7.30
C PHE A 97 5.34 -7.80 7.88
N LEU A 98 5.05 -8.92 8.55
CA LEU A 98 3.73 -9.13 9.15
C LEU A 98 3.36 -8.01 10.14
N ALA A 99 4.32 -7.55 10.94
CA ALA A 99 4.13 -6.41 11.84
C ALA A 99 3.89 -5.10 11.06
N LEU A 100 4.69 -4.82 10.03
CA LEU A 100 4.56 -3.60 9.21
C LEU A 100 3.21 -3.55 8.48
N TYR A 101 2.79 -4.66 7.88
CA TYR A 101 1.48 -4.82 7.24
C TYR A 101 0.30 -4.66 8.20
N ARG A 102 0.50 -4.95 9.49
CA ARG A 102 -0.49 -4.72 10.55
C ARG A 102 -0.37 -3.33 11.19
N ASN A 103 0.42 -2.43 10.59
CA ASN A 103 0.73 -1.10 11.12
C ASN A 103 1.33 -1.11 12.54
N ARG A 104 1.96 -2.23 12.96
CA ARG A 104 2.68 -2.38 14.25
C ARG A 104 4.14 -1.99 14.06
N ASN A 105 4.37 -0.71 13.80
CA ASN A 105 5.65 -0.19 13.31
C ASN A 105 6.81 -0.37 14.31
N SER A 106 6.59 -0.14 15.60
CA SER A 106 7.56 -0.44 16.66
C SER A 106 8.02 -1.90 16.67
N GLU A 107 7.10 -2.84 16.48
CA GLU A 107 7.40 -4.27 16.41
C GLU A 107 8.15 -4.62 15.12
N ALA A 108 7.73 -4.04 13.99
CA ALA A 108 8.40 -4.20 12.71
C ALA A 108 9.86 -3.73 12.78
N ARG A 109 10.10 -2.55 13.35
CA ARG A 109 11.46 -2.00 13.57
C ARG A 109 12.34 -2.95 14.37
N LYS A 110 11.83 -3.54 15.46
CA LYS A 110 12.59 -4.51 16.26
C LYS A 110 13.07 -5.69 15.41
N PHE A 111 12.18 -6.30 14.63
CA PHE A 111 12.55 -7.44 13.79
C PHE A 111 13.46 -7.06 12.62
N PHE A 112 13.20 -5.93 11.95
CA PHE A 112 14.08 -5.47 10.87
C PHE A 112 15.47 -5.06 11.36
N GLN A 113 15.60 -4.52 12.59
CA GLN A 113 16.91 -4.28 13.20
C GLN A 113 17.65 -5.59 13.52
N MET A 114 16.94 -6.65 13.92
CA MET A 114 17.54 -7.98 14.04
C MET A 114 18.01 -8.52 12.68
N CYS A 115 17.23 -8.32 11.60
CA CYS A 115 17.71 -8.62 10.24
C CYS A 115 18.97 -7.82 9.91
N TYR A 116 18.99 -6.52 10.22
CA TYR A 116 20.12 -5.64 9.91
C TYR A 116 21.39 -6.05 10.65
N SER A 117 21.27 -6.57 11.88
CA SER A 117 22.41 -7.10 12.64
C SER A 117 23.04 -8.34 12.01
N LEU A 118 22.28 -9.11 11.22
CA LEU A 118 22.74 -10.32 10.52
C LEU A 118 23.16 -10.03 9.08
N SER A 119 22.57 -9.01 8.45
CA SER A 119 22.85 -8.61 7.08
C SER A 119 22.87 -7.08 7.00
N PRO A 120 23.95 -6.45 7.48
CA PRO A 120 24.09 -5.00 7.40
C PRO A 120 24.18 -4.58 5.93
N GLN A 121 23.77 -3.36 5.61
CA GLN A 121 23.83 -2.75 4.27
C GLN A 121 22.80 -3.27 3.25
N ASP A 122 21.80 -4.09 3.62
CA ASP A 122 20.65 -4.32 2.74
C ASP A 122 19.82 -3.02 2.61
N ALA A 123 19.96 -2.34 1.48
CA ALA A 123 19.29 -1.07 1.21
C ALA A 123 17.75 -1.19 1.25
N LYS A 124 17.18 -2.34 0.85
CA LYS A 124 15.72 -2.55 0.90
C LYS A 124 15.25 -2.70 2.34
N LEU A 125 16.03 -3.40 3.17
CA LEU A 125 15.74 -3.49 4.60
C LEU A 125 15.82 -2.12 5.28
N CYS A 126 16.81 -1.30 4.91
CA CYS A 126 16.95 0.07 5.41
C CYS A 126 15.76 0.95 4.97
N GLU A 127 15.25 0.79 3.74
CA GLU A 127 14.03 1.47 3.28
C GLU A 127 12.81 1.09 4.15
N LEU A 128 12.62 -0.19 4.46
CA LEU A 128 11.55 -0.65 5.34
C LEU A 128 11.65 -0.07 6.76
N LEU A 129 12.88 0.03 7.29
CA LEU A 129 13.15 0.70 8.57
C LEU A 129 12.85 2.20 8.52
N ALA A 130 13.14 2.88 7.41
CA ALA A 130 12.80 4.28 7.21
C ALA A 130 11.27 4.49 7.17
N ILE A 131 10.55 3.64 6.42
CA ILE A 131 9.08 3.66 6.34
C ILE A 131 8.46 3.46 7.72
N ALA A 132 8.88 2.42 8.45
CA ALA A 132 8.36 2.14 9.79
C ALA A 132 8.64 3.30 10.76
N SER A 133 9.80 3.96 10.63
CA SER A 133 10.15 5.13 11.45
C SER A 133 9.26 6.35 11.14
N LEU A 134 9.00 6.65 9.86
CA LEU A 134 8.10 7.74 9.47
C LEU A 134 6.66 7.53 9.96
N ARG A 135 6.17 6.30 9.93
CA ARG A 135 4.82 5.96 10.43
C ARG A 135 4.67 6.19 11.93
N GLU A 136 5.76 6.12 12.70
CA GLU A 136 5.77 6.46 14.13
C GLU A 136 6.15 7.90 14.43
N ASN A 137 6.23 8.77 13.41
CA ASN A 137 6.73 10.14 13.56
C ASN A 137 8.19 10.23 14.04
N ASP A 138 8.96 9.14 13.98
CA ASP A 138 10.40 9.13 14.25
C ASP A 138 11.16 9.63 13.03
N ARG A 139 11.13 10.95 12.84
CA ARG A 139 11.81 11.64 11.74
C ARG A 139 13.33 11.41 11.77
N ARG A 140 13.96 11.43 12.94
CA ARG A 140 15.42 11.27 13.06
C ARG A 140 15.85 9.86 12.65
N GLY A 141 15.15 8.84 13.15
CA GLY A 141 15.35 7.45 12.76
C GLY A 141 15.10 7.25 11.27
N ALA A 142 14.03 7.86 10.73
CA ALA A 142 13.74 7.79 9.29
C ALA A 142 14.88 8.35 8.43
N ILE A 143 15.40 9.54 8.75
CA ILE A 143 16.52 10.16 8.02
C ILE A 143 17.76 9.27 8.07
N PHE A 144 18.08 8.70 9.25
CA PHE A 144 19.21 7.79 9.40
C PHE A 144 19.08 6.59 8.44
N TRP A 145 17.93 5.91 8.46
CA TRP A 145 17.70 4.74 7.62
C TRP A 145 17.59 5.08 6.13
N MET A 146 17.09 6.26 5.76
CA MET A 146 17.11 6.74 4.38
C MET A 146 18.53 6.90 3.83
N HIS A 147 19.48 7.40 4.65
CA HIS A 147 20.89 7.45 4.24
C HIS A 147 21.46 6.06 3.99
N GLN A 148 21.16 5.10 4.88
CA GLN A 148 21.60 3.70 4.71
C GLN A 148 20.94 3.02 3.50
N ALA A 149 19.73 3.44 3.12
CA ALA A 149 19.02 2.97 1.93
C ALA A 149 19.44 3.70 0.63
N HIS A 150 20.42 4.61 0.70
CA HIS A 150 20.83 5.49 -0.41
C HIS A 150 19.72 6.42 -0.94
N LEU A 151 18.71 6.73 -0.12
CA LEU A 151 17.61 7.66 -0.42
C LEU A 151 17.97 9.11 -0.04
N ILE A 152 19.12 9.59 -0.53
CA ILE A 152 19.74 10.86 -0.10
C ILE A 152 18.81 12.06 -0.32
N GLY A 153 18.08 12.10 -1.43
CA GLY A 153 17.10 13.16 -1.72
C GLY A 153 15.97 13.21 -0.68
N LEU A 154 15.45 12.06 -0.25
CA LEU A 154 14.42 11.98 0.79
C LEU A 154 14.97 12.41 2.15
N ALA A 155 16.18 11.94 2.47
CA ALA A 155 16.84 12.25 3.73
C ALA A 155 17.05 13.76 3.86
N ARG A 156 17.54 14.42 2.80
CA ARG A 156 17.69 15.88 2.74
C ARG A 156 16.36 16.60 2.86
N PHE A 157 15.33 16.12 2.18
CA PHE A 157 13.99 16.69 2.31
C PHE A 157 13.47 16.62 3.75
N TYR A 158 13.49 15.44 4.38
CA TYR A 158 13.03 15.29 5.77
C TYR A 158 13.96 15.95 6.80
N GLN A 159 15.21 16.26 6.47
CA GLN A 159 16.06 17.12 7.30
C GLN A 159 15.48 18.53 7.41
N MET A 160 14.92 19.06 6.31
CA MET A 160 14.34 20.41 6.25
C MET A 160 12.92 20.49 6.86
N VAL A 161 12.11 19.43 6.74
CA VAL A 161 10.76 19.40 7.31
C VAL A 161 10.80 19.15 8.82
N LYS A 162 10.66 20.21 9.62
CA LYS A 162 10.53 20.09 11.08
C LYS A 162 9.10 19.66 11.45
N HIS A 163 8.95 18.72 12.37
CA HIS A 163 7.66 18.23 12.90
C HIS A 163 6.60 17.97 11.81
N PRO A 164 6.83 17.00 10.90
CA PRO A 164 5.89 16.72 9.82
C PRO A 164 4.53 16.28 10.38
N PHE A 165 3.45 16.72 9.73
CA PHE A 165 2.06 16.36 10.06
C PHE A 165 1.59 16.80 11.45
N GLU A 166 2.15 17.87 12.01
CA GLU A 166 1.76 18.39 13.33
C GLU A 166 0.34 18.97 13.29
N CYS A 167 -0.60 18.36 14.02
CA CYS A 167 -1.95 18.90 14.15
C CYS A 167 -1.99 19.93 15.29
N SER A 168 -2.19 21.19 14.94
CA SER A 168 -2.00 22.34 15.84
C SER A 168 -3.05 22.53 16.94
N ASN A 169 -4.20 21.85 16.85
CA ASN A 169 -5.29 21.99 17.82
C ASN A 169 -5.54 20.71 18.63
N SER A 170 -6.16 20.86 19.81
CA SER A 170 -6.51 19.76 20.72
C SER A 170 -7.79 19.00 20.33
N LEU A 171 -8.52 19.49 19.32
CA LEU A 171 -9.74 18.86 18.84
C LEU A 171 -9.47 17.42 18.41
N GLN A 172 -10.39 16.53 18.76
CA GLN A 172 -10.27 15.10 18.44
C GLN A 172 -10.88 14.74 17.09
N ASN A 173 -11.86 15.52 16.63
CA ASN A 173 -12.59 15.30 15.39
C ASN A 173 -12.66 16.59 14.56
N ALA A 174 -12.64 16.44 13.25
CA ALA A 174 -13.00 17.45 12.28
C ALA A 174 -14.05 16.91 11.31
N THR A 175 -14.95 17.78 10.86
CA THR A 175 -15.95 17.46 9.83
C THR A 175 -15.78 18.42 8.67
N CYS A 176 -15.88 17.92 7.45
CA CYS A 176 -15.79 18.70 6.22
C CYS A 176 -16.84 18.19 5.21
N PRO A 177 -17.46 19.06 4.38
CA PRO A 177 -18.33 18.59 3.32
C PRO A 177 -17.56 17.86 2.21
N LEU A 178 -18.22 16.90 1.55
CA LEU A 178 -17.79 16.37 0.26
C LEU A 178 -18.34 17.26 -0.85
N LEU A 179 -17.50 17.58 -1.83
CA LEU A 179 -17.93 18.26 -3.05
C LEU A 179 -18.85 17.34 -3.87
N ASN A 180 -19.72 17.95 -4.69
CA ASN A 180 -20.67 17.22 -5.51
C ASN A 180 -19.99 16.55 -6.71
N THR A 181 -19.29 15.45 -6.45
CA THR A 181 -18.60 14.63 -7.44
C THR A 181 -18.89 13.14 -7.19
N SER A 182 -18.53 12.28 -8.15
CA SER A 182 -18.62 10.83 -8.00
C SER A 182 -17.48 10.21 -7.16
N TYR A 183 -16.59 11.05 -6.63
CA TYR A 183 -15.42 10.67 -5.83
C TYR A 183 -15.41 11.42 -4.49
N PRO A 184 -14.71 10.93 -3.47
CA PRO A 184 -14.59 11.63 -2.19
C PRO A 184 -13.64 12.82 -2.31
N VAL A 185 -14.14 13.93 -2.84
CA VAL A 185 -13.40 15.19 -2.97
C VAL A 185 -13.82 16.15 -1.88
N VAL A 186 -12.87 16.77 -1.19
CA VAL A 186 -13.09 17.70 -0.09
C VAL A 186 -12.48 19.07 -0.42
N PRO A 187 -13.10 20.18 0.00
CA PRO A 187 -12.42 21.47 0.00
C PRO A 187 -11.40 21.50 1.14
N LEU A 188 -10.19 21.97 0.83
CA LEU A 188 -9.12 22.26 1.77
C LEU A 188 -8.73 23.72 1.68
N GLU A 189 -8.33 24.32 2.79
CA GLU A 189 -7.66 25.61 2.77
C GLU A 189 -6.14 25.38 2.89
N ILE A 190 -5.39 25.99 1.99
CA ILE A 190 -3.92 26.02 2.01
C ILE A 190 -3.54 27.50 1.93
N ASP A 191 -2.90 28.00 2.99
CA ASP A 191 -2.44 29.39 3.08
C ASP A 191 -3.51 30.43 2.66
N GLY A 192 -4.71 30.31 3.24
CA GLY A 192 -5.85 31.20 2.96
C GLY A 192 -6.62 30.94 1.66
N HIS A 193 -6.19 29.98 0.83
CA HIS A 193 -6.82 29.67 -0.46
C HIS A 193 -7.51 28.31 -0.43
N PHE A 194 -8.71 28.22 -1.02
CA PHE A 194 -9.48 26.98 -1.06
C PHE A 194 -9.24 26.17 -2.33
N PHE A 195 -8.93 24.89 -2.17
CA PHE A 195 -8.69 23.95 -3.26
C PHE A 195 -9.42 22.63 -3.02
N ALA A 196 -10.00 22.08 -4.09
CA ALA A 196 -10.56 20.73 -4.09
C ALA A 196 -9.46 19.64 -4.04
N PHE A 197 -9.54 18.70 -3.10
CA PHE A 197 -8.61 17.59 -2.98
C PHE A 197 -9.32 16.24 -2.93
N LEU A 198 -8.81 15.26 -3.67
CA LEU A 198 -9.29 13.88 -3.64
C LEU A 198 -8.76 13.15 -2.41
N ILE A 199 -9.63 12.44 -1.69
CA ILE A 199 -9.24 11.45 -0.69
C ILE A 199 -8.93 10.14 -1.40
N ASP A 200 -7.66 9.71 -1.38
CA ASP A 200 -7.19 8.59 -2.19
C ASP A 200 -6.35 7.60 -1.36
N THR A 201 -6.93 6.45 -1.09
CA THR A 201 -6.29 5.32 -0.39
C THR A 201 -5.37 4.49 -1.30
N GLY A 202 -5.39 4.72 -2.61
CA GLY A 202 -4.39 4.23 -3.55
C GLY A 202 -3.15 5.12 -3.64
N ALA A 203 -3.25 6.40 -3.28
CA ALA A 203 -2.10 7.28 -3.23
C ALA A 203 -1.23 7.01 -2.00
N SER A 204 0.05 6.60 -2.15
CA SER A 204 0.95 6.49 -0.98
C SER A 204 1.44 7.84 -0.46
N THR A 205 1.41 8.87 -1.32
CA THR A 205 1.87 10.21 -1.00
C THR A 205 0.85 11.25 -1.47
N SER A 206 0.71 12.31 -0.68
CA SER A 206 -0.12 13.45 -1.02
C SER A 206 0.51 14.24 -2.16
N ILE A 207 -0.30 14.66 -3.13
CA ILE A 207 0.14 15.32 -4.37
C ILE A 207 -0.61 16.60 -4.60
N VAL A 208 0.09 17.56 -5.17
CA VAL A 208 -0.42 18.91 -5.40
C VAL A 208 -0.08 19.31 -6.82
N ASP A 209 -1.07 19.85 -7.53
CA ASP A 209 -0.87 20.42 -8.86
C ASP A 209 0.00 21.68 -8.76
N LYS A 210 0.94 21.85 -9.69
CA LYS A 210 1.84 23.00 -9.71
C LYS A 210 1.11 24.35 -9.74
N LYS A 211 -0.13 24.40 -10.26
CA LYS A 211 -0.96 25.61 -10.19
C LYS A 211 -1.31 26.03 -8.76
N VAL A 212 -1.55 25.06 -7.88
CA VAL A 212 -1.77 25.33 -6.45
C VAL A 212 -0.48 25.86 -5.83
N ALA A 213 0.65 25.24 -6.16
CA ALA A 213 1.96 25.69 -5.70
C ALA A 213 2.25 27.14 -6.10
N GLN A 214 1.92 27.54 -7.33
CA GLN A 214 2.05 28.92 -7.80
C GLN A 214 1.11 29.87 -7.04
N ALA A 215 -0.14 29.49 -6.83
CA ALA A 215 -1.14 30.33 -6.16
C ALA A 215 -0.77 30.64 -4.70
N VAL A 216 -0.14 29.68 -4.00
CA VAL A 216 0.22 29.81 -2.58
C VAL A 216 1.73 29.92 -2.34
N GLY A 217 2.51 30.20 -3.38
CA GLY A 217 3.97 30.43 -3.26
C GLY A 217 4.77 29.24 -2.72
N LEU A 218 4.35 28.00 -2.95
CA LEU A 218 5.11 26.81 -2.51
C LEU A 218 6.41 26.69 -3.28
N LYS A 219 7.48 26.39 -2.54
CA LYS A 219 8.80 26.15 -3.13
C LYS A 219 8.90 24.70 -3.61
N GLU A 220 9.37 24.53 -4.84
CA GLU A 220 9.83 23.21 -5.32
C GLU A 220 11.13 22.84 -4.58
N GLY A 221 11.12 21.66 -3.95
CA GLY A 221 12.29 21.09 -3.28
C GLY A 221 13.04 20.12 -4.19
N CYS A 222 13.39 18.95 -3.63
CA CYS A 222 14.19 17.95 -4.36
C CYS A 222 13.40 17.37 -5.54
N PRO A 223 13.97 17.35 -6.77
CA PRO A 223 13.41 16.60 -7.88
C PRO A 223 13.19 15.14 -7.51
N SER A 224 12.09 14.58 -7.99
CA SER A 224 11.65 13.25 -7.62
C SER A 224 10.75 12.66 -8.69
N GLU A 225 10.47 11.37 -8.58
CA GLU A 225 9.68 10.66 -9.58
C GLU A 225 8.56 9.86 -8.92
N LEU A 226 7.35 10.05 -9.42
CA LEU A 226 6.19 9.23 -9.11
C LEU A 226 6.06 8.09 -10.11
N VAL A 227 5.89 6.89 -9.60
CA VAL A 227 5.46 5.72 -10.38
C VAL A 227 3.97 5.59 -10.18
N LEU A 228 3.22 5.61 -11.29
CA LEU A 228 1.79 5.37 -11.33
C LEU A 228 1.47 3.87 -11.31
N SER A 229 0.21 3.58 -11.04
CA SER A 229 -0.37 2.23 -11.02
C SER A 229 -0.22 1.43 -12.32
N ASN A 230 0.00 2.09 -13.46
CA ASN A 230 0.22 1.44 -14.76
C ASN A 230 1.71 1.35 -15.10
N GLY A 231 2.60 1.62 -14.14
CA GLY A 231 4.05 1.66 -14.32
C GLY A 231 4.58 2.95 -14.95
N LYS A 232 3.72 3.88 -15.40
CA LYS A 232 4.17 5.17 -15.95
C LYS A 232 4.89 5.98 -14.88
N ARG A 233 5.98 6.62 -15.28
CA ARG A 233 6.77 7.53 -14.44
C ARG A 233 6.38 8.98 -14.74
N ILE A 234 6.19 9.78 -13.69
CA ILE A 234 5.91 11.21 -13.76
C ILE A 234 6.98 11.92 -12.93
N GLN A 235 7.62 12.92 -13.52
CA GLN A 235 8.55 13.80 -12.81
C GLN A 235 7.78 14.77 -11.93
N GLY A 236 8.32 15.04 -10.75
CA GLY A 236 7.79 16.00 -9.79
C GLY A 236 8.88 16.53 -8.88
N ALA A 237 8.49 17.26 -7.85
CA ALA A 237 9.39 17.76 -6.83
C ALA A 237 8.76 17.60 -5.44
N LEU A 238 9.56 17.20 -4.45
CA LEU A 238 9.12 17.19 -3.07
C LEU A 238 8.92 18.63 -2.58
N SER A 239 7.82 18.88 -1.88
CA SER A 239 7.54 20.16 -1.24
C SER A 239 6.85 19.93 0.10
N THR A 240 6.53 21.00 0.80
CA THR A 240 5.87 20.96 2.09
C THR A 240 4.80 22.02 2.14
N LEU A 241 3.56 21.60 2.41
CA LEU A 241 2.47 22.51 2.70
C LEU A 241 2.68 23.06 4.12
N PRO A 242 2.85 24.38 4.29
CA PRO A 242 3.11 24.97 5.61
C PRO A 242 1.96 24.71 6.57
N ILE A 243 0.74 24.94 6.11
CA ILE A 243 -0.50 24.66 6.82
C ILE A 243 -1.58 24.19 5.83
N LEU A 244 -2.18 23.05 6.14
CA LEU A 244 -3.33 22.50 5.45
C LEU A 244 -4.49 22.44 6.45
N ARG A 245 -5.63 23.03 6.10
CA ARG A 245 -6.84 22.96 6.91
C ARG A 245 -7.91 22.10 6.25
N ILE A 246 -8.46 21.20 7.05
CA ILE A 246 -9.59 20.33 6.68
C ILE A 246 -10.62 20.35 7.79
N GLY A 247 -11.79 20.93 7.54
CA GLY A 247 -12.75 21.24 8.59
C GLY A 247 -12.10 22.07 9.70
N SER A 248 -12.22 21.62 10.95
CA SER A 248 -11.62 22.28 12.10
C SER A 248 -10.14 21.94 12.33
N PHE A 249 -9.55 20.97 11.61
CA PHE A 249 -8.14 20.63 11.78
C PHE A 249 -7.23 21.56 10.99
N ALA A 250 -6.11 21.96 11.62
CA ALA A 250 -5.00 22.64 10.94
C ALA A 250 -3.73 21.79 11.14
N ILE A 251 -3.23 21.25 10.04
CA ILE A 251 -2.12 20.30 9.99
C ILE A 251 -0.93 21.02 9.36
N LYS A 252 0.16 21.15 10.12
CA LYS A 252 1.36 21.86 9.72
C LYS A 252 2.38 20.92 9.09
N ASN A 253 3.23 21.49 8.25
CA ASN A 253 4.40 20.83 7.67
C ASN A 253 4.04 19.50 6.99
N VAL A 254 3.04 19.51 6.10
CA VAL A 254 2.59 18.30 5.39
C VAL A 254 3.49 18.08 4.17
N PRO A 255 4.31 17.01 4.13
CA PRO A 255 5.02 16.62 2.92
C PRO A 255 4.05 16.38 1.77
N ALA A 256 4.43 16.84 0.58
CA ALA A 256 3.67 16.57 -0.64
C ALA A 256 4.61 16.47 -1.84
N MET A 257 4.13 15.83 -2.90
CA MET A 257 4.79 15.88 -4.20
C MET A 257 4.08 16.87 -5.11
N LEU A 258 4.83 17.84 -5.63
CA LEU A 258 4.38 18.74 -6.68
C LEU A 258 4.53 18.05 -8.03
N ILE A 259 3.48 18.11 -8.86
CA ILE A 259 3.53 17.63 -10.23
C ILE A 259 2.99 18.69 -11.19
N GLU A 260 3.40 18.62 -12.45
CA GLU A 260 3.02 19.60 -13.46
C GLU A 260 1.50 19.73 -13.64
N LYS A 261 0.79 18.59 -13.70
CA LYS A 261 -0.66 18.58 -13.84
C LYS A 261 -1.26 17.26 -13.39
N LEU A 262 -2.32 17.32 -12.58
CA LEU A 262 -3.16 16.17 -12.27
C LEU A 262 -4.08 15.83 -13.45
N LYS A 263 -4.27 14.54 -13.69
CA LYS A 263 -5.25 14.09 -14.68
C LYS A 263 -6.67 14.21 -14.09
N PRO A 264 -7.66 14.67 -14.87
CA PRO A 264 -9.04 14.69 -14.42
C PRO A 264 -9.56 13.26 -14.15
N LEU A 265 -10.57 13.14 -13.27
CA LEU A 265 -11.14 11.86 -12.84
C LEU A 265 -11.82 11.10 -14.00
N SER A 266 -12.34 11.81 -15.00
CA SER A 266 -12.96 11.26 -16.20
C SER A 266 -12.68 12.11 -17.44
N SER A 267 -12.69 11.48 -18.62
CA SER A 267 -12.65 12.18 -19.90
C SER A 267 -13.91 13.03 -20.05
N GLY A 268 -13.77 14.36 -19.97
CA GLY A 268 -14.87 15.31 -20.14
C GLY A 268 -15.29 16.06 -18.86
N ALA A 269 -14.78 15.69 -17.68
CA ALA A 269 -14.98 16.50 -16.48
C ALA A 269 -13.85 17.56 -16.37
N PRO A 270 -14.16 18.87 -16.34
CA PRO A 270 -13.15 19.90 -16.08
C PRO A 270 -12.50 19.64 -14.72
N ASN A 271 -11.17 19.78 -14.65
CA ASN A 271 -10.29 19.58 -13.48
C ASN A 271 -11.04 19.53 -12.12
N SER A 272 -11.52 18.37 -11.70
CA SER A 272 -12.43 18.28 -10.54
C SER A 272 -11.71 18.36 -9.20
N PHE A 273 -10.38 18.39 -9.20
CA PHE A 273 -9.54 18.49 -8.02
C PHE A 273 -8.15 19.04 -8.39
N HIS A 274 -7.51 19.70 -7.43
CA HIS A 274 -6.18 20.32 -7.56
C HIS A 274 -5.10 19.58 -6.76
N GLY A 275 -5.48 18.54 -6.03
CA GLY A 275 -4.56 17.76 -5.22
C GLY A 275 -5.16 16.44 -4.74
N VAL A 276 -4.31 15.57 -4.24
CA VAL A 276 -4.65 14.26 -3.70
C VAL A 276 -4.11 14.19 -2.28
N LEU A 277 -4.94 13.78 -1.33
CA LEU A 277 -4.50 13.38 0.00
C LEU A 277 -4.26 11.88 -0.01
N GLY A 278 -3.00 11.49 0.12
CA GLY A 278 -2.56 10.10 0.14
C GLY A 278 -2.46 9.53 1.56
N THR A 279 -2.13 8.25 1.64
CA THR A 279 -2.05 7.51 2.90
C THR A 279 -0.90 7.95 3.80
N ASP A 280 0.07 8.72 3.30
CA ASP A 280 1.06 9.42 4.13
C ASP A 280 0.42 10.36 5.15
N LEU A 281 -0.69 11.02 4.78
CA LEU A 281 -1.52 11.83 5.67
C LEU A 281 -2.72 11.05 6.19
N LEU A 282 -3.48 10.37 5.32
CA LEU A 282 -4.75 9.74 5.69
C LEU A 282 -4.59 8.68 6.79
N SER A 283 -3.50 7.91 6.79
CA SER A 283 -3.27 6.85 7.77
C SER A 283 -3.02 7.34 9.22
N ARG A 284 -2.89 8.66 9.40
CA ARG A 284 -2.72 9.31 10.70
C ARG A 284 -4.02 9.55 11.42
N PHE A 285 -5.15 9.31 10.76
CA PHE A 285 -6.49 9.53 11.25
C PHE A 285 -7.37 8.32 10.98
N ASN A 286 -8.50 8.26 11.68
CA ASN A 286 -9.64 7.43 11.29
C ASN A 286 -10.60 8.29 10.48
N ILE A 287 -11.09 7.76 9.37
CA ILE A 287 -11.80 8.55 8.35
C ILE A 287 -13.14 7.90 8.08
N LEU A 288 -14.23 8.58 8.44
CA LEU A 288 -15.58 8.23 8.04
C LEU A 288 -15.97 9.02 6.81
N ILE A 289 -16.36 8.33 5.74
CA ILE A 289 -16.91 8.93 4.53
C ILE A 289 -18.39 8.57 4.44
N ASP A 290 -19.24 9.59 4.51
CA ASP A 290 -20.68 9.49 4.33
C ASP A 290 -21.07 10.09 2.97
N TYR A 291 -21.22 9.22 1.98
CA TYR A 291 -21.50 9.60 0.59
C TYR A 291 -22.91 10.15 0.38
N GLN A 292 -23.87 9.79 1.24
CA GLN A 292 -25.26 10.21 1.13
C GLN A 292 -25.44 11.60 1.72
N THR A 293 -24.94 11.82 2.94
CA THR A 293 -25.02 13.15 3.57
C THR A 293 -23.91 14.11 3.10
N LYS A 294 -23.02 13.63 2.22
CA LYS A 294 -21.89 14.36 1.63
C LYS A 294 -20.97 14.96 2.69
N LYS A 295 -20.53 14.12 3.64
CA LYS A 295 -19.66 14.53 4.74
C LYS A 295 -18.50 13.57 4.92
N ILE A 296 -17.36 14.12 5.32
CA ILE A 296 -16.25 13.36 5.86
C ILE A 296 -16.05 13.74 7.32
N VAL A 297 -15.76 12.76 8.16
CA VAL A 297 -15.31 12.97 9.55
C VAL A 297 -13.92 12.38 9.70
N ILE A 298 -13.01 13.15 10.28
CA ILE A 298 -11.61 12.78 10.49
C ILE A 298 -11.36 12.81 11.99
N SER A 299 -10.83 11.73 12.55
CA SER A 299 -10.57 11.61 13.99
C SER A 299 -9.13 11.18 14.27
N LYS A 300 -8.54 11.77 15.31
CA LYS A 300 -7.22 11.38 15.84
C LYS A 300 -7.25 10.08 16.65
N ARG A 301 -8.42 9.72 17.19
CA ARG A 301 -8.63 8.51 18.00
C ARG A 301 -9.46 7.50 17.24
N ALA A 302 -9.43 6.24 17.67
CA ALA A 302 -10.34 5.23 17.15
C ALA A 302 -11.78 5.74 17.27
N MET A 303 -12.53 5.70 16.16
CA MET A 303 -13.96 5.96 16.19
C MET A 303 -14.69 4.70 16.65
N GLU A 304 -15.62 4.85 17.59
CA GLU A 304 -16.36 3.73 18.18
C GLU A 304 -17.86 3.86 17.91
N GLN A 305 -18.59 2.75 18.04
CA GLN A 305 -20.05 2.76 17.96
C GLN A 305 -20.61 3.70 19.05
N GLY A 306 -21.61 4.50 18.70
CA GLY A 306 -22.18 5.52 19.59
C GLY A 306 -21.60 6.93 19.43
N ALA A 307 -20.54 7.12 18.64
CA ALA A 307 -20.13 8.46 18.22
C ALA A 307 -21.28 9.19 17.52
N THR A 308 -21.44 10.49 17.77
CA THR A 308 -22.59 11.29 17.28
C THR A 308 -22.82 11.14 15.76
N PHE A 309 -21.74 11.07 14.98
CA PHE A 309 -21.79 10.91 13.51
C PHE A 309 -22.14 9.49 13.03
N LEU A 310 -22.10 8.50 13.91
CA LEU A 310 -22.59 7.13 13.69
C LEU A 310 -23.93 6.86 14.41
N SER A 311 -24.49 7.85 15.11
CA SER A 311 -25.69 7.66 15.93
C SER A 311 -26.87 7.17 15.09
N GLY A 312 -27.43 6.02 15.49
CA GLY A 312 -28.53 5.36 14.80
C GLY A 312 -28.17 4.64 13.50
N SER A 313 -26.89 4.60 13.10
CA SER A 313 -26.42 3.72 12.02
C SER A 313 -25.98 2.37 12.60
N LYS A 314 -26.40 1.27 11.96
CA LYS A 314 -26.01 -0.09 12.33
C LYS A 314 -24.71 -0.48 11.62
N LEU A 315 -23.76 -1.06 12.37
CA LEU A 315 -22.58 -1.70 11.77
C LEU A 315 -23.03 -2.96 11.01
N LEU A 316 -22.79 -2.99 9.71
CA LEU A 316 -23.14 -4.11 8.82
C LEU A 316 -21.97 -5.07 8.62
N ALA A 317 -20.74 -4.53 8.58
CA ALA A 317 -19.56 -5.32 8.32
C ALA A 317 -18.30 -4.68 8.87
N GLU A 318 -17.37 -5.52 9.29
CA GLU A 318 -15.99 -5.16 9.61
C GLU A 318 -15.05 -6.01 8.75
N ILE A 319 -14.28 -5.35 7.89
CA ILE A 319 -13.39 -5.99 6.91
C ILE A 319 -11.95 -5.65 7.28
N PRO A 320 -11.16 -6.60 7.78
CA PRO A 320 -9.75 -6.37 8.08
C PRO A 320 -8.96 -5.98 6.83
N PHE A 321 -8.04 -5.03 6.98
CA PHE A 321 -7.09 -4.67 5.92
C PHE A 321 -5.65 -4.77 6.40
N LEU A 322 -4.76 -5.04 5.46
CA LEU A 322 -3.31 -4.87 5.65
C LEU A 322 -2.87 -3.54 5.05
N PHE A 323 -1.91 -2.86 5.67
CA PHE A 323 -1.35 -1.60 5.21
C PHE A 323 0.07 -1.79 4.71
N SER A 324 0.21 -1.89 3.40
CA SER A 324 1.44 -2.29 2.75
C SER A 324 2.57 -1.30 2.92
N PRO A 325 3.85 -1.68 2.82
CA PRO A 325 4.98 -0.73 2.91
C PRO A 325 4.84 0.45 1.94
N GLN A 326 4.22 0.22 0.78
CA GLN A 326 3.93 1.19 -0.26
C GLN A 326 2.70 2.04 0.04
N GLY A 327 2.12 1.95 1.24
CA GLY A 327 0.99 2.77 1.65
C GLY A 327 -0.34 2.33 1.03
N LEU A 328 -0.47 1.09 0.56
CA LEU A 328 -1.72 0.58 0.00
C LEU A 328 -2.57 -0.12 1.07
N LEU A 329 -3.89 0.07 0.99
CA LEU A 329 -4.85 -0.67 1.82
C LEU A 329 -5.25 -1.95 1.09
N LEU A 330 -4.95 -3.10 1.68
CA LEU A 330 -5.14 -4.40 1.07
C LEU A 330 -6.22 -5.17 1.81
N LEU A 331 -7.38 -5.31 1.17
CA LEU A 331 -8.50 -6.08 1.69
C LEU A 331 -8.36 -7.54 1.29
N LYS A 332 -8.44 -8.42 2.27
CA LYS A 332 -8.41 -9.85 2.04
C LYS A 332 -9.77 -10.31 1.52
N GLY A 333 -9.78 -10.78 0.28
CA GLY A 333 -10.92 -11.42 -0.36
C GLY A 333 -10.76 -12.94 -0.43
N SER A 334 -11.88 -13.65 -0.52
CA SER A 334 -11.92 -15.07 -0.88
C SER A 334 -12.80 -15.25 -2.11
N LEU A 335 -12.25 -15.89 -3.14
CA LEU A 335 -12.99 -16.31 -4.33
C LEU A 335 -12.79 -17.81 -4.53
N GLN A 336 -13.88 -18.58 -4.55
CA GLN A 336 -13.83 -20.06 -4.69
C GLN A 336 -12.85 -20.70 -3.68
N SER A 337 -12.90 -20.24 -2.41
CA SER A 337 -12.02 -20.68 -1.32
C SER A 337 -10.53 -20.34 -1.49
N LYS A 338 -10.14 -19.58 -2.51
CA LYS A 338 -8.78 -19.03 -2.67
C LYS A 338 -8.71 -17.62 -2.11
N GLU A 339 -7.74 -17.41 -1.22
CA GLU A 339 -7.47 -16.11 -0.63
C GLU A 339 -6.63 -15.25 -1.57
N VAL A 340 -7.07 -14.01 -1.78
CA VAL A 340 -6.39 -13.01 -2.61
C VAL A 340 -6.56 -11.62 -1.99
N PHE A 341 -5.59 -10.73 -2.20
CA PHE A 341 -5.67 -9.36 -1.71
C PHE A 341 -6.13 -8.41 -2.80
N PHE A 342 -6.99 -7.47 -2.45
CA PHE A 342 -7.44 -6.41 -3.33
C PHE A 342 -7.03 -5.07 -2.78
N ILE A 343 -6.55 -4.17 -3.64
CA ILE A 343 -6.27 -2.81 -3.23
C ILE A 343 -7.58 -2.06 -3.08
N TYR A 344 -7.81 -1.44 -1.93
CA TYR A 344 -8.93 -0.52 -1.77
C TYR A 344 -8.52 0.89 -2.15
N ASP A 345 -8.98 1.35 -3.31
CA ASP A 345 -8.60 2.62 -3.93
C ASP A 345 -9.85 3.52 -4.06
N THR A 346 -9.93 4.49 -3.14
CA THR A 346 -11.01 5.48 -3.11
C THR A 346 -10.90 6.53 -4.23
N GLY A 347 -9.71 6.69 -4.84
CA GLY A 347 -9.49 7.51 -6.02
C GLY A 347 -9.68 6.77 -7.35
N PHE A 348 -9.98 5.47 -7.32
CA PHE A 348 -10.08 4.66 -8.53
C PHE A 348 -11.28 5.03 -9.39
N GLY A 349 -11.00 5.42 -10.64
CA GLY A 349 -12.04 5.83 -11.59
C GLY A 349 -12.56 4.76 -12.54
N GLY A 350 -12.07 3.52 -12.43
CA GLY A 350 -12.57 2.40 -13.21
C GLY A 350 -13.88 1.83 -12.65
N TYR A 351 -14.08 0.54 -12.84
CA TYR A 351 -15.26 -0.16 -12.33
C TYR A 351 -15.20 -0.32 -10.81
N PRO A 352 -16.34 -0.54 -10.14
CA PRO A 352 -16.37 -0.76 -8.69
C PRO A 352 -15.43 -1.89 -8.20
N LEU A 353 -15.19 -2.88 -9.06
CA LEU A 353 -14.28 -3.99 -8.81
C LEU A 353 -13.63 -4.38 -10.14
N GLU A 354 -12.30 -4.42 -10.17
CA GLU A 354 -11.52 -4.91 -11.32
C GLU A 354 -10.54 -5.98 -10.89
N PHE A 355 -10.45 -7.06 -11.65
CA PHE A 355 -9.53 -8.15 -11.40
C PHE A 355 -8.21 -7.94 -12.13
N ASN A 356 -7.13 -8.34 -11.50
CA ASN A 356 -5.84 -8.40 -12.15
C ASN A 356 -5.89 -9.49 -13.25
N GLN A 357 -5.62 -9.08 -14.49
CA GLN A 357 -5.62 -9.95 -15.67
C GLN A 357 -4.78 -11.22 -15.47
N LYS A 358 -3.69 -11.15 -14.70
CA LYS A 358 -2.82 -12.28 -14.34
C LYS A 358 -3.60 -13.47 -13.74
N TYR A 359 -4.66 -13.18 -12.99
CA TYR A 359 -5.45 -14.17 -12.27
C TYR A 359 -6.76 -14.53 -12.96
N ARG A 360 -7.00 -14.08 -14.20
CA ARG A 360 -8.24 -14.34 -14.94
C ARG A 360 -8.65 -15.82 -14.92
N ASN A 361 -7.75 -16.70 -15.33
CA ASN A 361 -8.03 -18.15 -15.38
C ASN A 361 -8.21 -18.74 -13.97
N MET A 362 -7.52 -18.20 -12.97
CA MET A 362 -7.68 -18.63 -11.58
C MET A 362 -9.06 -18.26 -11.03
N PHE A 363 -9.60 -17.12 -11.45
CA PHE A 363 -10.87 -16.58 -10.95
C PHE A 363 -12.10 -17.08 -11.71
N PHE A 364 -11.99 -17.26 -13.03
CA PHE A 364 -13.14 -17.49 -13.91
C PHE A 364 -13.06 -18.79 -14.73
N GLY A 365 -11.92 -19.51 -14.71
CA GLY A 365 -11.76 -20.75 -15.49
C GLY A 365 -11.93 -20.55 -17.00
N PHE A 366 -12.09 -21.65 -17.74
CA PHE A 366 -12.36 -21.65 -19.19
C PHE A 366 -13.83 -21.93 -19.54
N SER A 367 -14.67 -22.26 -18.55
CA SER A 367 -16.02 -22.81 -18.79
C SER A 367 -17.06 -22.17 -17.85
N VAL A 368 -17.84 -21.22 -18.41
CA VAL A 368 -19.14 -20.66 -17.97
C VAL A 368 -19.17 -20.02 -16.55
N PRO A 369 -19.80 -18.83 -16.38
CA PRO A 369 -19.72 -18.04 -15.16
C PRO A 369 -20.53 -18.67 -14.03
N ALA A 370 -19.94 -19.66 -13.35
CA ALA A 370 -20.41 -20.07 -12.06
C ALA A 370 -20.42 -18.83 -11.17
N ARG A 371 -21.60 -18.53 -10.61
CA ARG A 371 -21.99 -17.49 -9.64
C ARG A 371 -20.90 -17.21 -8.59
N SER A 372 -19.78 -16.66 -9.01
CA SER A 372 -18.61 -16.51 -8.16
C SER A 372 -18.93 -15.38 -7.21
N SER A 373 -19.02 -15.71 -5.92
CA SER A 373 -19.18 -14.74 -4.86
C SER A 373 -17.81 -14.38 -4.31
N LEU A 374 -17.49 -13.10 -4.31
CA LEU A 374 -16.27 -12.59 -3.71
C LEU A 374 -16.62 -12.17 -2.29
N ILE A 375 -15.94 -12.79 -1.33
CA ILE A 375 -16.22 -12.61 0.08
C ILE A 375 -15.11 -11.75 0.70
N PHE A 376 -15.48 -10.66 1.35
CA PHE A 376 -14.61 -9.78 2.13
C PHE A 376 -15.06 -9.78 3.57
N GLY A 377 -14.39 -10.56 4.42
CA GLY A 377 -14.87 -10.77 5.80
C GLY A 377 -16.34 -11.25 5.79
N PRO A 378 -17.28 -10.54 6.44
CA PRO A 378 -18.70 -10.91 6.44
C PRO A 378 -19.47 -10.46 5.17
N VAL A 379 -18.86 -9.71 4.26
CA VAL A 379 -19.54 -9.16 3.06
C VAL A 379 -19.37 -10.10 1.87
N ALA A 380 -20.47 -10.47 1.22
CA ALA A 380 -20.45 -11.23 -0.02
C ALA A 380 -20.93 -10.37 -1.20
N ILE A 381 -20.09 -10.23 -2.23
CA ILE A 381 -20.44 -9.60 -3.51
C ILE A 381 -20.87 -10.69 -4.47
N LYS A 382 -22.16 -10.68 -4.82
CA LYS A 382 -22.75 -11.60 -5.80
C LYS A 382 -22.76 -10.95 -7.19
N LYS A 383 -22.86 -11.78 -8.24
CA LYS A 383 -22.93 -11.34 -9.65
C LYS A 383 -21.77 -10.41 -10.04
N ILE A 384 -20.56 -10.89 -9.77
CA ILE A 384 -19.33 -10.19 -10.13
C ILE A 384 -19.25 -10.02 -11.65
N SER A 385 -18.94 -8.81 -12.10
CA SER A 385 -18.60 -8.54 -13.50
C SER A 385 -17.14 -8.93 -13.77
N GLU A 386 -16.90 -9.55 -14.93
CA GLU A 386 -15.58 -9.87 -15.48
C GLU A 386 -14.88 -8.63 -16.03
N THR A 387 -14.61 -7.65 -15.16
CA THR A 387 -13.79 -6.50 -15.53
C THR A 387 -12.35 -6.74 -15.13
N PHE A 388 -11.41 -6.54 -16.05
CA PHE A 388 -9.99 -6.79 -15.81
C PHE A 388 -9.12 -5.56 -16.10
N SER A 389 -8.06 -5.43 -15.33
CA SER A 389 -6.95 -4.51 -15.61
C SER A 389 -5.60 -5.20 -15.48
N GLN A 390 -4.63 -4.72 -16.26
CA GLN A 390 -3.25 -5.16 -16.18
C GLN A 390 -2.55 -4.40 -15.06
N LEU A 391 -2.32 -5.07 -13.93
CA LEU A 391 -1.47 -4.50 -12.88
C LEU A 391 0.02 -4.65 -13.25
N PRO A 392 0.91 -3.74 -12.80
CA PRO A 392 2.33 -3.83 -13.07
C PRO A 392 2.91 -5.08 -12.42
N LEU A 393 3.72 -5.85 -13.16
CA LEU A 393 4.37 -7.05 -12.65
C LEU A 393 5.21 -6.76 -11.39
N THR A 394 5.86 -5.59 -11.36
CA THR A 394 6.68 -5.17 -10.23
C THR A 394 5.90 -4.85 -8.96
N LEU A 395 4.56 -4.74 -9.03
CA LEU A 395 3.76 -4.46 -7.84
C LEU A 395 3.81 -5.65 -6.90
N GLU A 396 3.42 -6.84 -7.36
CA GLU A 396 3.41 -8.06 -6.54
C GLU A 396 4.81 -8.46 -6.05
N GLU A 397 5.84 -8.26 -6.87
CA GLU A 397 7.24 -8.47 -6.47
C GLU A 397 7.65 -7.58 -5.29
N ARG A 398 7.08 -6.38 -5.18
CA ARG A 398 7.36 -5.43 -4.09
C ARG A 398 6.52 -5.68 -2.86
N GLU A 399 5.24 -6.02 -3.06
CA GLU A 399 4.33 -6.33 -1.97
C GLU A 399 4.66 -7.71 -1.35
N GLU A 400 5.32 -8.61 -2.08
CA GLU A 400 5.52 -10.01 -1.70
C GLU A 400 4.19 -10.76 -1.46
N ILE A 401 3.07 -10.26 -1.99
CA ILE A 401 1.73 -10.86 -1.89
C ILE A 401 0.97 -10.76 -3.22
N PRO A 402 0.12 -11.75 -3.54
CA PRO A 402 -0.67 -11.75 -4.77
C PRO A 402 -1.76 -10.67 -4.71
N ILE A 403 -1.83 -9.83 -5.74
CA ILE A 403 -2.82 -8.75 -5.83
C ILE A 403 -3.88 -9.15 -6.86
N GLY A 404 -5.02 -9.61 -6.35
CA GLY A 404 -6.17 -10.07 -7.13
C GLY A 404 -6.87 -8.98 -7.93
N GLY A 405 -6.68 -7.70 -7.58
CA GLY A 405 -7.32 -6.60 -8.28
C GLY A 405 -7.46 -5.34 -7.44
N ILE A 406 -8.40 -4.48 -7.86
CA ILE A 406 -8.71 -3.20 -7.23
C ILE A 406 -10.20 -3.15 -6.90
N ILE A 407 -10.50 -2.72 -5.68
CA ILE A 407 -11.83 -2.30 -5.26
C ILE A 407 -11.87 -0.78 -5.34
N GLY A 408 -12.74 -0.26 -6.20
CA GLY A 408 -12.98 1.17 -6.31
C GLY A 408 -14.00 1.69 -5.30
N ASN A 409 -13.96 2.99 -5.05
CA ASN A 409 -14.88 3.68 -4.14
C ASN A 409 -16.36 3.29 -4.33
N ARG A 410 -16.82 3.26 -5.59
CA ARG A 410 -18.24 3.08 -5.93
C ARG A 410 -18.86 1.83 -5.31
N LEU A 411 -18.07 0.77 -5.09
CA LEU A 411 -18.55 -0.48 -4.51
C LEU A 411 -19.18 -0.30 -3.11
N PHE A 412 -18.56 0.54 -2.30
CA PHE A 412 -18.99 0.79 -0.90
C PHE A 412 -19.68 2.15 -0.71
N SER A 413 -19.82 2.95 -1.78
CA SER A 413 -20.43 4.28 -1.72
C SER A 413 -21.90 4.34 -1.27
N ARG A 414 -22.59 3.18 -1.23
CA ARG A 414 -23.95 3.02 -0.66
C ARG A 414 -23.98 2.87 0.87
N TYR A 415 -22.82 2.82 1.51
CA TYR A 415 -22.67 2.72 2.96
C TYR A 415 -22.06 4.00 3.50
N LYS A 416 -22.10 4.19 4.83
CA LYS A 416 -21.10 5.03 5.48
C LYS A 416 -19.85 4.17 5.68
N VAL A 417 -18.72 4.63 5.17
CA VAL A 417 -17.47 3.86 5.14
C VAL A 417 -16.48 4.45 6.13
N LEU A 418 -16.15 3.71 7.18
CA LEU A 418 -15.13 4.09 8.16
C LEU A 418 -13.84 3.32 7.89
N LEU A 419 -12.81 4.06 7.49
CA LEU A 419 -11.42 3.61 7.45
C LEU A 419 -10.82 3.76 8.85
N ASN A 420 -10.77 2.67 9.61
CA ASN A 420 -10.23 2.66 10.96
C ASN A 420 -8.77 2.19 10.94
N PHE A 421 -7.82 3.11 10.76
CA PHE A 421 -6.39 2.81 10.78
C PHE A 421 -5.86 2.39 12.15
N SER A 422 -6.54 2.78 13.23
CA SER A 422 -6.18 2.32 14.58
C SER A 422 -6.50 0.84 14.80
N LYS A 423 -7.66 0.38 14.30
CA LYS A 423 -8.10 -1.02 14.40
C LYS A 423 -7.75 -1.88 13.18
N MET A 424 -7.22 -1.26 12.11
CA MET A 424 -6.87 -1.91 10.83
C MET A 424 -8.07 -2.61 10.16
N VAL A 425 -9.22 -1.95 10.19
CA VAL A 425 -10.49 -2.45 9.61
C VAL A 425 -11.21 -1.38 8.81
N VAL A 426 -11.87 -1.80 7.73
CA VAL A 426 -12.89 -1.02 7.04
C VAL A 426 -14.23 -1.42 7.62
N GLN A 427 -14.94 -0.47 8.21
CA GLN A 427 -16.26 -0.67 8.80
C GLN A 427 -17.32 -0.08 7.87
N LEU A 428 -18.33 -0.88 7.54
CA LEU A 428 -19.45 -0.47 6.70
C LEU A 428 -20.68 -0.34 7.58
N TYR A 429 -21.27 0.84 7.61
CA TYR A 429 -22.52 1.12 8.31
C TYR A 429 -23.65 1.35 7.32
N ASP A 430 -24.87 1.03 7.72
CA ASP A 430 -26.03 1.42 6.94
C ASP A 430 -26.16 2.95 6.86
N GLN A 431 -26.84 3.35 5.80
CA GLN A 431 -27.38 4.68 5.65
C GLN A 431 -28.70 4.69 6.42
N LYS A 432 -28.78 5.48 7.49
CA LYS A 432 -30.03 5.59 8.27
C LYS A 432 -31.14 6.07 7.32
N ASN A 433 -32.29 5.40 7.35
CA ASN A 433 -33.49 5.84 6.63
C ASN A 433 -33.94 7.22 7.11
#